data_AF-A0A6B1EY48-F1
#
_entry.id   AF-A0A6B1EY48-F1
#
_cell.length_a   1.000
_cell.length_b   1.000
_cell.length_c   1.000
_cell.angle_alpha   90.00
_cell.angle_beta   90.00
_cell.angle_gamma   90.00
#
_symmetry.space_group_name_H-M   'P 1'
#
loop_
_entity.id
_entity.type
_entity.pdbx_description
1 polymer ?
#
loop_
_entity_poly.entity_id
_entity_poly.type
_entity_poly.pdbx_seq_one_letter_code
_entity_poly.pdbx_strand_id
1 'polypeptide(L)'
;MEQQEHDLNKPIRFVILGTPYTIKPTEDLTSEAITELVDYVKSLVESYLRRGFDETRVPLLVAFHIADEKRRLQEEYELPLHRIVERLQFAIEEDTEPDEISFTADTEEQTSN
;
A
#
# COMPACT_ATOMS: atom_id res chain seq x y z
N MET A 1 11.87 -23.26 23.20
CA MET A 1 11.60 -21.97 22.51
C MET A 1 10.19 -22.02 21.93
N GLU A 2 9.16 -22.27 22.76
CA GLU A 2 7.77 -22.51 22.28
C GLU A 2 6.77 -21.46 22.81
N GLN A 3 7.22 -20.50 23.61
CA GLN A 3 6.35 -19.47 24.20
C GLN A 3 6.21 -18.21 23.33
N GLN A 4 6.98 -18.07 22.23
CA GLN A 4 6.97 -16.86 21.40
C GLN A 4 5.95 -16.88 20.26
N GLU A 5 5.56 -18.06 19.75
CA GLU A 5 4.54 -18.15 18.68
C GLU A 5 3.10 -17.98 19.19
N HIS A 6 2.84 -18.29 20.47
CA HIS A 6 1.48 -18.26 21.02
C HIS A 6 0.94 -16.85 21.28
N ASP A 7 1.80 -15.83 21.44
CA ASP A 7 1.36 -14.45 21.66
C ASP A 7 1.04 -13.70 20.36
N LEU A 8 1.57 -14.16 19.22
CA LEU A 8 1.36 -13.52 17.92
C LEU A 8 -0.06 -13.70 17.36
N ASN A 9 -0.79 -14.75 17.77
CA ASN A 9 -2.12 -15.07 17.25
C ASN A 9 -3.26 -14.86 18.26
N LYS A 10 -2.98 -14.21 19.40
CA LYS A 10 -3.99 -13.98 20.42
C LYS A 10 -4.99 -12.91 19.95
N PRO A 11 -6.32 -13.18 20.00
CA PRO A 11 -7.30 -12.18 19.63
C PRO A 11 -7.20 -10.93 20.53
N ILE A 12 -7.11 -9.77 19.90
CA ILE A 12 -7.10 -8.47 20.57
C ILE A 12 -8.54 -8.01 20.72
N ARG A 13 -8.91 -7.62 21.95
CA ARG A 13 -10.25 -7.15 22.30
C ARG A 13 -10.19 -5.69 22.71
N PHE A 14 -11.12 -4.89 22.22
CA PHE A 14 -11.18 -3.47 22.53
C PHE A 14 -12.63 -2.97 22.44
N VAL A 15 -12.88 -1.76 22.92
CA VAL A 15 -14.22 -1.15 22.95
C VAL A 15 -14.16 0.20 22.25
N ILE A 16 -15.12 0.47 21.37
CA ILE A 16 -15.32 1.76 20.71
C ILE A 16 -16.80 2.12 20.88
N LEU A 17 -17.10 3.31 21.44
CA LEU A 17 -18.47 3.77 21.71
C LEU A 17 -19.31 2.73 22.47
N GLY A 18 -18.74 2.12 23.52
CA GLY A 18 -19.40 1.08 24.31
C GLY A 18 -19.61 -0.26 23.58
N THR A 19 -19.26 -0.35 22.30
CA THR A 19 -19.40 -1.57 21.50
C THR A 19 -18.10 -2.38 21.56
N PRO A 20 -18.13 -3.65 22.00
CA PRO A 20 -16.95 -4.50 22.04
C PRO A 20 -16.62 -5.06 20.66
N TYR A 21 -15.34 -5.04 20.30
CA TYR A 21 -14.79 -5.60 19.07
C TYR A 21 -13.67 -6.59 19.39
N THR A 22 -13.42 -7.50 18.45
CA THR A 22 -12.32 -8.46 18.53
C THR A 22 -11.69 -8.62 17.16
N ILE A 23 -10.37 -8.47 17.09
CA ILE A 23 -9.57 -8.65 15.87
C ILE A 23 -8.51 -9.71 16.16
N LYS A 24 -8.32 -10.64 15.23
CA LYS A 24 -7.20 -11.57 15.26
C LYS A 24 -6.06 -10.99 14.43
N PRO A 25 -4.83 -10.94 14.96
CA PRO A 25 -3.66 -10.59 14.17
C PRO A 25 -3.47 -11.50 12.96
N THR A 26 -2.84 -10.98 11.92
CA THR A 26 -2.39 -11.72 10.73
C THR A 26 -0.92 -11.40 10.47
N GLU A 27 -0.29 -12.06 9.50
CA GLU A 27 1.11 -11.78 9.12
C GLU A 27 1.29 -10.31 8.71
N ASP A 28 0.36 -9.75 7.94
CA ASP A 28 0.39 -8.35 7.50
C ASP A 28 -0.20 -7.35 8.52
N LEU A 29 -0.87 -7.84 9.57
CA LEU A 29 -1.55 -7.02 10.56
C LEU A 29 -1.20 -7.52 11.95
N THR A 30 -0.03 -7.08 12.42
CA THR A 30 0.53 -7.49 13.72
C THR A 30 -0.29 -6.96 14.89
N SER A 31 -0.10 -7.57 16.06
CA SER A 31 -0.75 -7.14 17.30
C SER A 31 -0.46 -5.67 17.66
N GLU A 32 0.76 -5.22 17.40
CA GLU A 32 1.18 -3.84 17.60
C GLU A 32 0.46 -2.89 16.65
N ALA A 33 0.44 -3.22 15.35
CA ALA A 33 -0.27 -2.45 14.34
C ALA A 33 -1.78 -2.35 14.63
N ILE A 34 -2.40 -3.42 15.13
CA ILE A 34 -3.80 -3.38 15.57
C ILE A 34 -3.99 -2.41 16.74
N THR A 35 -3.08 -2.44 17.71
CA THR A 35 -3.16 -1.57 18.89
C THR A 35 -3.05 -0.10 18.48
N GLU A 36 -2.08 0.24 17.64
CA GLU A 36 -1.93 1.59 17.09
C GLU A 36 -3.16 2.03 16.29
N LEU A 37 -3.70 1.16 15.43
CA LEU A 37 -4.91 1.44 14.66
C LEU A 37 -6.11 1.71 15.57
N VAL A 38 -6.28 0.91 16.63
CA VAL A 38 -7.37 1.07 17.60
C VAL A 38 -7.25 2.41 18.33
N ASP A 39 -6.05 2.78 18.77
CA ASP A 39 -5.84 4.05 19.47
C ASP A 39 -6.00 5.26 18.56
N TYR A 40 -5.61 5.15 17.29
CA TYR A 40 -5.89 6.14 16.26
C TYR A 40 -7.40 6.35 16.07
N VAL A 41 -8.15 5.26 15.87
CA VAL A 41 -9.61 5.31 15.68
C VAL A 41 -10.31 5.88 16.91
N LYS A 42 -9.92 5.48 18.13
CA LYS A 42 -10.47 6.05 19.37
C LYS A 42 -10.22 7.54 19.47
N SER A 43 -9.01 8.00 19.15
CA SER A 43 -8.65 9.42 19.17
C SER A 43 -9.50 10.23 18.19
N LEU A 44 -9.75 9.70 16.99
CA LEU A 44 -10.66 10.32 16.02
C LEU A 44 -12.10 10.37 16.54
N VAL A 45 -12.62 9.25 17.04
CA VAL A 45 -13.97 9.17 17.63
C VAL A 45 -14.13 10.23 18.72
N GLU A 46 -13.21 10.30 19.68
CA GLU A 46 -13.23 11.30 20.75
C GLU A 46 -13.16 12.72 20.22
N SER A 47 -12.36 12.98 19.19
CA SER A 47 -12.26 14.31 18.55
C SER A 47 -13.61 14.74 17.95
N TYR A 48 -14.30 13.85 17.25
CA TYR A 48 -15.65 14.15 16.72
C TYR A 48 -16.68 14.31 17.84
N LEU A 49 -16.64 13.50 18.89
CA LEU A 49 -17.53 13.68 20.04
C LEU A 49 -17.31 15.03 20.74
N ARG A 50 -16.05 15.43 20.96
CA ARG A 50 -15.70 16.75 21.54
C ARG A 50 -16.17 17.93 20.68
N ARG A 51 -16.31 17.73 19.37
CA ARG A 51 -16.87 18.72 18.43
C ARG A 51 -18.41 18.76 18.44
N GLY A 52 -19.07 17.91 19.24
CA GLY A 52 -20.52 17.88 19.40
C GLY A 52 -21.26 17.05 18.35
N PHE A 53 -20.56 16.16 17.62
CA PHE A 53 -21.22 15.23 16.71
C PHE A 53 -21.94 14.11 17.48
N ASP A 54 -23.09 13.70 16.98
CA ASP A 54 -23.90 12.61 17.54
C ASP A 54 -23.17 11.26 17.44
N GLU A 55 -23.15 10.49 18.53
CA GLU A 55 -22.53 9.17 18.64
C GLU A 55 -22.98 8.22 17.52
N THR A 56 -24.22 8.32 17.06
CA THR A 56 -24.73 7.46 15.96
C THR A 56 -24.09 7.76 14.61
N ARG A 57 -23.61 9.00 14.41
CA ARG A 57 -23.01 9.48 13.14
C ARG A 57 -21.49 9.44 13.15
N VAL A 58 -20.88 9.49 14.33
CA VAL A 58 -19.41 9.51 14.49
C VAL A 58 -18.72 8.33 13.79
N PRO A 59 -19.17 7.06 13.88
CA PRO A 59 -18.52 5.95 13.19
C PRO A 59 -18.39 6.17 11.69
N LEU A 60 -19.46 6.68 11.05
CA LEU A 60 -19.47 6.94 9.63
C LEU A 60 -18.54 8.10 9.26
N LEU A 61 -18.51 9.16 10.06
CA LEU A 61 -17.59 10.29 9.85
C LEU A 61 -16.13 9.87 9.98
N VAL A 62 -15.81 9.04 10.97
CA VAL A 62 -14.47 8.49 11.17
C VAL A 62 -14.07 7.60 10.01
N ALA A 63 -14.97 6.75 9.51
CA ALA A 63 -14.70 5.92 8.33
C ALA A 63 -14.41 6.78 7.07
N PHE A 64 -15.21 7.82 6.82
CA PHE A 64 -14.96 8.75 5.71
C PHE A 64 -13.66 9.54 5.87
N HIS A 65 -13.32 9.93 7.10
CA HIS A 65 -12.05 10.60 7.38
C HIS A 65 -10.85 9.72 6.99
N ILE A 66 -10.86 8.47 7.43
CA ILE A 66 -9.80 7.50 7.11
C ILE A 66 -9.74 7.23 5.60
N ALA A 67 -10.90 7.09 4.94
CA ALA A 67 -10.95 6.89 3.50
C ALA A 67 -10.38 8.08 2.71
N ASP A 68 -10.70 9.32 3.10
CA ASP A 68 -10.15 10.52 2.47
C ASP A 68 -8.64 10.64 2.70
N GLU A 69 -8.16 10.31 3.90
CA GLU A 69 -6.73 10.27 4.21
C GLU A 69 -6.00 9.25 3.32
N LYS A 70 -6.54 8.04 3.17
CA LYS A 70 -5.97 7.02 2.30
C LYS A 70 -5.95 7.44 0.83
N ARG A 71 -7.00 8.10 0.34
CA ARG A 71 -7.04 8.67 -1.01
C ARG A 71 -5.93 9.71 -1.21
N ARG A 72 -5.72 10.61 -0.25
CA ARG A 72 -4.66 11.63 -0.33
C ARG A 72 -3.27 11.01 -0.35
N LEU A 73 -3.01 10.00 0.48
CA LEU A 73 -1.75 9.26 0.48
C LEU A 73 -1.52 8.55 -0.86
N GLN A 74 -2.56 7.94 -1.43
CA GLN A 74 -2.46 7.33 -2.75
C GLN A 74 -2.14 8.36 -3.85
N GLU A 75 -2.78 9.53 -3.80
CA GLU A 75 -2.52 10.63 -4.72
C GLU A 75 -1.08 11.18 -4.59
N GLU A 76 -0.56 11.26 -3.37
CA GLU A 76 0.77 11.78 -3.07
C GLU A 76 1.90 10.81 -3.44
N TYR A 77 1.72 9.51 -3.19
CA TYR A 77 2.80 8.54 -3.30
C TYR A 77 2.65 7.58 -4.48
N GLU A 78 1.48 7.00 -4.72
CA GLU A 78 1.33 5.94 -5.73
C GLU A 78 1.25 6.50 -7.16
N LEU A 79 0.51 7.59 -7.38
CA LEU A 79 0.38 8.18 -8.71
C LEU A 79 1.73 8.66 -9.29
N PRO A 80 2.61 9.32 -8.53
CA PRO A 80 3.92 9.70 -9.05
C PRO A 80 4.85 8.50 -9.28
N LEU A 81 4.83 7.51 -8.37
CA LEU A 81 5.66 6.30 -8.53
C LEU A 81 5.25 5.51 -9.76
N HIS A 82 3.95 5.33 -10.02
CA HIS A 82 3.46 4.66 -11.22
C HIS A 82 3.97 5.34 -12.49
N ARG A 83 3.88 6.68 -12.55
CA ARG A 83 4.39 7.46 -13.70
C ARG A 83 5.90 7.34 -13.88
N ILE A 84 6.67 7.23 -12.80
CA ILE A 84 8.13 7.05 -12.89
C ILE A 84 8.46 5.65 -13.40
N VAL A 85 7.76 4.62 -12.91
CA VAL A 85 7.93 3.23 -13.37
C VAL A 85 7.56 3.09 -14.84
N GLU A 86 6.45 3.67 -15.29
CA GLU A 86 6.06 3.68 -16.71
C GLU A 86 7.13 4.36 -17.59
N ARG A 87 7.70 5.49 -17.14
CA ARG A 87 8.78 6.17 -17.87
C ARG A 87 10.05 5.33 -17.95
N LEU A 88 10.38 4.61 -16.87
CA LEU A 88 11.53 3.70 -16.87
C LEU A 88 11.30 2.51 -17.79
N GLN A 89 10.09 1.93 -17.79
CA GLN A 89 9.73 0.85 -18.72
C GLN A 89 9.84 1.32 -20.18
N PHE A 90 9.31 2.50 -20.49
CA PHE A 90 9.42 3.08 -21.82
C PHE A 90 10.87 3.33 -22.25
N ALA A 91 11.71 3.89 -21.37
CA ALA A 91 13.12 4.14 -21.67
C ALA A 91 13.93 2.84 -21.88
N ILE A 92 13.60 1.78 -21.14
CA ILE A 92 14.22 0.46 -21.32
C ILE A 92 13.75 -0.19 -22.63
N GLU A 93 12.48 -0.05 -22.99
CA GLU A 93 11.95 -0.56 -24.27
C GLU A 93 12.54 0.17 -25.49
N GLU A 94 12.77 1.49 -25.40
CA GLU A 94 13.40 2.30 -26.46
C GLU A 94 14.88 1.90 -26.71
N ASP A 95 15.63 1.56 -25.66
CA ASP A 95 17.02 1.07 -25.78
C ASP A 95 17.12 -0.39 -26.29
N THR A 96 15.98 -1.06 -26.48
CA THR A 96 15.92 -2.47 -26.95
C THR A 96 15.34 -2.60 -28.37
N GLU A 97 15.26 -1.52 -29.14
CA GLU A 97 15.14 -1.67 -30.59
C GLU A 97 16.42 -2.36 -31.10
N PRO A 98 16.33 -3.50 -31.79
CA PRO A 98 17.50 -4.12 -32.35
C PRO A 98 18.00 -3.18 -33.43
N ASP A 99 19.12 -2.50 -33.16
CA ASP A 99 19.99 -2.03 -34.23
C ASP A 99 20.07 -3.19 -35.22
N GLU A 100 19.46 -3.01 -36.39
CA GLU A 100 19.69 -3.87 -37.54
C GLU A 100 21.19 -3.81 -37.76
N ILE A 101 21.90 -4.80 -37.20
CA ILE A 101 23.28 -5.07 -37.52
C ILE A 101 23.23 -5.45 -38.99
N SER A 102 23.36 -4.45 -39.84
CA SER A 102 23.68 -4.57 -41.26
C SER A 102 25.02 -5.27 -41.33
N PHE A 103 25.00 -6.59 -41.17
CA PHE A 103 26.03 -7.46 -41.67
C PHE A 103 26.03 -7.26 -43.18
N THR A 104 26.92 -6.39 -43.66
CA THR A 104 27.39 -6.44 -45.04
C THR A 104 28.17 -7.73 -45.19
N ALA A 105 27.43 -8.82 -45.35
CA ALA A 105 27.90 -10.08 -45.89
C ALA A 105 27.86 -9.97 -47.42
N ASP A 106 28.81 -9.22 -47.98
CA ASP A 106 29.20 -9.44 -49.38
C ASP A 106 30.27 -10.52 -49.38
N THR A 107 29.74 -11.73 -49.50
CA THR A 107 30.44 -12.99 -49.74
C THR A 107 30.99 -13.03 -51.17
N GLU A 108 32.26 -13.43 -51.27
CA GLU A 108 32.93 -14.15 -52.38
C GLU A 108 33.15 -13.41 -53.71
N GLU A 109 34.41 -13.15 -54.05
CA GLU A 109 35.26 -14.03 -54.88
C GLU A 109 34.89 -13.99 -56.38
N GLN A 110 35.72 -13.32 -57.18
CA GLN A 110 35.85 -13.64 -58.61
C GLN A 110 37.22 -13.21 -59.17
N THR A 111 38.11 -14.21 -59.21
CA THR A 111 39.00 -14.62 -60.33
C THR A 111 40.18 -13.75 -60.80
N SER A 112 41.34 -14.43 -60.83
CA SER A 112 42.58 -14.17 -61.57
C SER A 112 42.45 -13.52 -62.95
N ASN A 113 43.33 -12.54 -63.22
CA ASN A 113 44.40 -12.65 -64.23
C ASN A 113 45.41 -11.50 -64.10
#